data_AF-A0A1S9E076-F1
#
_entry.id   AF-A0A1S9E076-F1
#
_cell.length_a   1.000
_cell.length_b   1.000
_cell.length_c   1.000
_cell.angle_alpha   90.00
_cell.angle_beta   90.00
_cell.angle_gamma   90.00
#
_symmetry.space_group_name_H-M   'P 1'
#
loop_
_entity.id
_entity.type
_entity.pdbx_description
1 polymer ?
#
loop_
_entity_poly.entity_id
_entity_poly.type
_entity_poly.pdbx_seq_one_letter_code
_entity_poly.pdbx_strand_id
1 'polypeptide(L)'
;MALAFQEELLERYTDLELAHYIASSPSCTSSSRVFNLSSNLIAKIYRTSEVEDALKATEVASQLGIRGPSVRKVLKNRGRAYTIMDRVEGTTLDVVWKELSWFMTIKLGLQLRHFVKILRSVTSPTAGSLTTGECRSFWLEDRYGLPANSGSAAFAHFFRFWTNFTSIASDASIKATSSTRLTRFHWWGANDHRTIRLDSS
;
A
#
# COMPACT_ATOMS: atom_id res chain seq x y z
N MET A 1 -30.67 -5.52 19.63
CA MET A 1 -30.87 -5.57 18.17
C MET A 1 -29.96 -4.51 17.55
N ALA A 2 -28.87 -4.90 16.90
CA ALA A 2 -28.04 -3.94 16.18
C ALA A 2 -28.83 -3.46 14.96
N LEU A 3 -28.99 -2.14 14.81
CA LEU A 3 -29.61 -1.56 13.62
C LEU A 3 -28.82 -1.99 12.40
N ALA A 4 -29.50 -2.44 11.34
CA ALA A 4 -28.86 -2.75 10.08
C ALA A 4 -28.36 -1.45 9.43
N PHE A 5 -27.17 -1.48 8.84
CA PHE A 5 -26.62 -0.36 8.10
C PHE A 5 -27.49 -0.05 6.87
N GLN A 6 -27.91 1.21 6.71
CA GLN A 6 -28.72 1.67 5.57
C GLN A 6 -27.88 2.53 4.62
N GLU A 7 -27.73 2.08 3.38
CA GLU A 7 -26.90 2.74 2.39
C GLU A 7 -27.41 4.15 2.04
N GLU A 8 -28.73 4.38 2.04
CA GLU A 8 -29.29 5.70 1.69
C GLU A 8 -28.95 6.79 2.73
N LEU A 9 -28.58 6.39 3.94
CA LEU A 9 -28.24 7.29 5.04
C LEU A 9 -26.73 7.52 5.16
N LEU A 10 -25.90 7.03 4.23
CA LEU A 10 -24.43 7.14 4.28
C LEU A 10 -23.95 8.58 4.54
N GLU A 11 -24.58 9.56 3.88
CA GLU A 11 -24.24 10.98 4.04
C GLU A 11 -24.74 11.58 5.36
N ARG A 12 -25.80 11.00 5.93
CA ARG A 12 -26.44 11.48 7.16
C ARG A 12 -25.79 10.93 8.43
N TYR A 13 -25.15 9.77 8.36
CA TYR A 13 -24.46 9.21 9.50
C TYR A 13 -23.26 10.06 9.93
N THR A 14 -23.12 10.20 11.24
CA THR A 14 -21.93 10.79 11.87
C THR A 14 -20.75 9.84 11.76
N ASP A 15 -19.54 10.38 11.90
CA ASP A 15 -18.31 9.58 11.82
C ASP A 15 -18.23 8.52 12.93
N LEU A 16 -18.82 8.79 14.09
CA LEU A 16 -18.88 7.84 15.21
C LEU A 16 -19.84 6.69 14.92
N GLU A 17 -21.00 6.97 14.34
CA GLU A 17 -21.97 5.93 13.93
C GLU A 17 -21.37 5.05 12.84
N LEU A 18 -20.73 5.65 11.83
CA LEU A 18 -20.06 4.89 10.77
C LEU A 18 -18.92 4.04 11.31
N ALA A 19 -18.11 4.56 12.23
CA ALA A 19 -17.07 3.77 12.88
C ALA A 19 -17.66 2.56 13.65
N HIS A 20 -18.83 2.75 14.30
CA HIS A 20 -19.53 1.66 14.98
C HIS A 20 -20.06 0.60 14.00
N TYR A 21 -20.65 1.02 12.87
CA TYR A 21 -21.09 0.10 11.82
C TYR A 21 -19.94 -0.68 11.19
N ILE A 22 -18.81 -0.02 10.92
CA ILE A 22 -17.61 -0.68 10.39
C ILE A 22 -17.09 -1.72 11.39
N ALA A 23 -16.99 -1.35 12.67
CA ALA A 23 -16.46 -2.25 13.70
C ALA A 23 -17.35 -3.47 13.97
N SER A 24 -18.67 -3.33 13.78
CA SER A 24 -19.64 -4.43 13.91
C SER A 24 -19.83 -5.24 12.62
N SER A 25 -19.27 -4.78 11.50
CA SER A 25 -19.38 -5.47 10.21
C SER A 25 -18.40 -6.64 10.10
N PRO A 26 -18.76 -7.71 9.37
CA PRO A 26 -17.85 -8.81 9.10
C PRO A 26 -16.69 -8.33 8.21
N SER A 27 -15.48 -8.77 8.54
CA SER A 27 -14.31 -8.56 7.69
C SER A 27 -14.36 -9.45 6.45
N CYS A 28 -13.67 -9.03 5.40
CA CYS A 28 -13.47 -9.83 4.21
C CYS A 28 -12.53 -11.01 4.52
N THR A 29 -12.86 -12.20 4.01
CA THR A 29 -12.08 -13.43 4.24
C THR A 29 -10.62 -13.32 3.79
N SER A 30 -10.34 -12.48 2.79
CA SER A 30 -8.99 -12.26 2.25
C SER A 30 -8.21 -11.14 2.95
N SER A 31 -8.86 -10.29 3.75
CA SER A 31 -8.19 -9.16 4.41
C SER A 31 -8.92 -8.67 5.66
N SER A 32 -8.20 -8.64 6.78
CA SER A 32 -8.68 -8.07 8.05
C SER A 32 -8.82 -6.54 8.03
N ARG A 33 -8.36 -5.86 6.97
CA ARG A 33 -8.48 -4.40 6.80
C ARG A 33 -9.65 -3.99 5.92
N VAL A 34 -10.45 -4.95 5.45
CA VAL A 34 -11.62 -4.70 4.59
C VAL A 34 -12.86 -5.24 5.29
N PHE A 35 -13.92 -4.45 5.36
CA PHE A 35 -15.18 -4.75 6.04
C PHE A 35 -16.33 -4.62 5.04
N ASN A 36 -17.25 -5.57 5.07
CA ASN A 36 -18.42 -5.56 4.21
C ASN A 36 -19.56 -4.82 4.91
N LEU A 37 -19.85 -3.58 4.51
CA LEU A 37 -20.90 -2.75 5.11
C LEU A 37 -22.28 -3.10 4.56
N SER A 38 -22.38 -3.31 3.25
CA SER A 38 -23.59 -3.75 2.56
C SER A 38 -23.22 -4.67 1.39
N SER A 39 -24.21 -5.07 0.59
CA SER A 39 -23.95 -5.76 -0.69
C SER A 39 -23.13 -4.89 -1.64
N ASN A 40 -23.31 -3.57 -1.60
CA ASN A 40 -22.73 -2.63 -2.57
C ASN A 40 -21.59 -1.78 -2.00
N LEU A 41 -21.38 -1.79 -0.68
CA LEU A 41 -20.38 -0.95 -0.03
C LEU A 41 -19.39 -1.76 0.80
N ILE A 42 -18.11 -1.39 0.66
CA ILE A 42 -17.03 -1.89 1.49
C ILE A 42 -16.32 -0.74 2.20
N ALA A 43 -15.87 -1.00 3.41
CA ALA A 43 -14.98 -0.10 4.14
C ALA A 43 -13.57 -0.67 4.17
N LYS A 44 -12.56 0.16 3.91
CA LYS A 44 -11.15 -0.21 3.99
C LYS A 44 -10.41 0.67 4.98
N ILE A 45 -9.57 0.04 5.81
CA ILE A 45 -8.74 0.70 6.81
C ILE A 45 -7.36 1.00 6.24
N TYR A 46 -6.94 2.24 6.40
CA TYR A 46 -5.61 2.76 6.11
C TYR A 46 -4.99 3.39 7.34
N ARG A 47 -3.66 3.54 7.34
CA ARG A 47 -3.02 4.53 8.20
C ARG A 47 -3.40 5.93 7.73
N THR A 48 -3.48 6.90 8.63
CA THR A 48 -3.82 8.28 8.24
C THR A 48 -2.87 8.85 7.19
N SER A 49 -1.60 8.45 7.21
CA SER A 49 -0.59 8.88 6.24
C SER A 49 -0.65 8.13 4.91
N GLU A 50 -1.48 7.10 4.76
CA GLU A 50 -1.66 6.32 3.51
C GLU A 50 -2.94 6.70 2.76
N VAL A 51 -3.91 7.30 3.45
CA VAL A 51 -5.24 7.50 2.88
C VAL A 51 -5.22 8.49 1.72
N GLU A 52 -4.50 9.59 1.84
CA GLU A 52 -4.45 10.65 0.82
C GLU A 52 -3.81 10.14 -0.47
N ASP A 53 -2.74 9.37 -0.34
CA ASP A 53 -2.10 8.67 -1.44
C ASP A 53 -3.03 7.66 -2.13
N ALA A 54 -3.79 6.88 -1.37
CA ALA A 54 -4.74 5.93 -1.91
C ALA A 54 -5.90 6.63 -2.65
N LEU A 55 -6.41 7.74 -2.11
CA LEU A 55 -7.43 8.57 -2.76
C LEU A 55 -6.90 9.16 -4.07
N LYS A 56 -5.69 9.73 -4.05
CA LYS A 56 -5.07 10.30 -5.26
C LYS A 56 -4.79 9.25 -6.32
N ALA A 57 -4.30 8.08 -5.93
CA ALA A 57 -4.08 6.97 -6.87
C ALA A 57 -5.39 6.53 -7.54
N THR A 58 -6.49 6.46 -6.78
CA THR A 58 -7.81 6.10 -7.29
C THR A 58 -8.33 7.18 -8.26
N GLU A 59 -8.17 8.46 -7.91
CA GLU A 59 -8.53 9.59 -8.76
C GLU A 59 -7.76 9.57 -10.09
N VAL A 60 -6.43 9.40 -10.04
CA VAL A 60 -5.58 9.31 -11.24
C VAL A 60 -5.97 8.12 -12.11
N ALA A 61 -6.22 6.95 -11.52
CA ALA A 61 -6.68 5.79 -12.28
C ALA A 61 -8.02 6.05 -12.98
N SER A 62 -8.96 6.73 -12.30
CA SER A 62 -10.25 7.12 -12.89
C SER A 62 -10.08 8.09 -14.05
N GLN A 63 -9.19 9.09 -13.93
CA GLN A 63 -8.88 10.04 -15.00
C GLN A 63 -8.27 9.37 -16.24
N LEU A 64 -7.53 8.27 -16.02
CA LEU A 64 -6.98 7.44 -17.10
C LEU A 64 -7.99 6.48 -17.73
N GLY A 65 -9.27 6.55 -17.33
CA GLY A 65 -10.34 5.69 -17.84
C GLY A 65 -10.32 4.27 -17.28
N ILE A 66 -9.54 4.01 -16.23
CA ILE A 66 -9.52 2.71 -15.55
C ILE A 66 -10.68 2.69 -14.57
N ARG A 67 -11.63 1.77 -14.79
CA ARG A 67 -12.74 1.56 -13.87
C ARG A 67 -12.23 0.95 -12.56
N GLY A 68 -12.44 1.67 -11.47
CA GLY A 68 -12.09 1.25 -10.11
C GLY A 68 -13.21 1.56 -9.14
N PRO A 69 -13.05 1.17 -7.87
CA PRO A 69 -14.03 1.48 -6.82
C PRO A 69 -14.09 3.01 -6.60
N SER A 70 -15.29 3.57 -6.63
CA SER A 70 -15.51 4.98 -6.34
C SER A 70 -15.59 5.18 -4.83
N VAL A 71 -14.79 6.14 -4.32
CA VAL A 71 -14.78 6.48 -2.90
C VAL A 71 -15.97 7.40 -2.62
N ARG A 72 -16.85 6.98 -1.70
CA ARG A 72 -18.02 7.75 -1.30
C ARG A 72 -17.75 8.63 -0.09
N LYS A 73 -17.09 8.08 0.94
CA LYS A 73 -16.86 8.80 2.20
C LYS A 73 -15.53 8.41 2.83
N VAL A 74 -14.89 9.36 3.51
CA VAL A 74 -13.61 9.16 4.20
C VAL A 74 -13.75 9.62 5.63
N LEU A 75 -13.37 8.75 6.56
CA LEU A 75 -13.46 8.95 8.01
C LEU A 75 -12.04 8.97 8.56
N LYS A 76 -11.68 10.00 9.32
CA LYS A 76 -10.38 10.08 9.99
C LYS A 76 -10.60 9.94 11.50
N ASN A 77 -10.12 8.87 12.11
CA ASN A 77 -10.28 8.62 13.55
C ASN A 77 -8.95 8.21 14.21
N ARG A 78 -8.43 9.07 15.10
CA ARG A 78 -7.30 8.82 16.02
C ARG A 78 -6.19 7.91 15.47
N GLY A 79 -5.64 8.26 14.31
CA GLY A 79 -4.49 7.56 13.68
C GLY A 79 -4.85 6.47 12.66
N ARG A 80 -6.14 6.20 12.45
CA ARG A 80 -6.64 5.35 11.37
C ARG A 80 -7.58 6.15 10.48
N ALA A 81 -7.55 5.85 9.20
CA ALA A 81 -8.51 6.36 8.25
C ALA A 81 -9.32 5.21 7.66
N TYR A 82 -10.63 5.41 7.54
CA TYR A 82 -11.52 4.47 6.88
C TYR A 82 -12.03 5.12 5.60
N THR A 83 -11.96 4.40 4.49
CA THR A 83 -12.60 4.83 3.24
C THR A 83 -13.76 3.89 2.94
N ILE A 84 -14.94 4.45 2.76
CA ILE A 84 -16.11 3.74 2.29
C ILE A 84 -16.15 3.90 0.77
N MET A 85 -16.22 2.78 0.06
CA MET A 85 -16.17 2.75 -1.40
C MET A 85 -17.15 1.73 -1.95
N ASP A 86 -17.49 1.91 -3.22
CA ASP A 86 -18.32 0.96 -3.96
C ASP A 86 -17.62 -0.39 -4.06
N ARG A 87 -18.40 -1.44 -3.80
CA ARG A 87 -18.01 -2.82 -4.05
C ARG A 87 -18.07 -3.04 -5.56
N VAL A 88 -16.92 -3.36 -6.15
CA VAL A 88 -16.89 -3.84 -7.53
C VAL A 88 -17.32 -5.30 -7.53
N GLU A 89 -18.49 -5.57 -8.10
CA GLU A 89 -18.97 -6.92 -8.30
C GLU A 89 -18.11 -7.67 -9.32
N GLY A 90 -17.78 -8.92 -9.01
CA GLY A 90 -17.03 -9.76 -9.92
C GLY A 90 -16.35 -10.92 -9.20
N THR A 91 -16.03 -11.93 -9.99
CA THR A 91 -15.20 -13.05 -9.55
C THR A 91 -13.74 -12.67 -9.68
N THR A 92 -12.92 -13.03 -8.69
CA THR A 92 -11.49 -12.75 -8.72
C THR A 92 -10.81 -13.49 -9.88
N LEU A 93 -9.77 -12.86 -10.41
CA LEU A 93 -9.08 -13.33 -11.60
C LEU A 93 -8.53 -14.75 -11.41
N ASP A 94 -8.00 -15.08 -10.23
CA ASP A 94 -7.41 -16.39 -9.90
C ASP A 94 -8.40 -17.55 -10.00
N VAL A 95 -9.68 -17.31 -9.71
CA VAL A 95 -10.75 -18.30 -9.84
C VAL A 95 -11.10 -18.46 -11.31
N VAL A 96 -11.39 -17.36 -12.00
CA VAL A 96 -11.83 -17.38 -13.40
C VAL A 96 -10.72 -17.87 -14.33
N TRP A 97 -9.46 -17.57 -14.03
CA TRP A 97 -8.31 -17.89 -14.89
C TRP A 97 -8.19 -19.38 -15.21
N LYS A 98 -8.63 -20.26 -14.30
CA LYS A 98 -8.61 -21.72 -14.49
C LYS A 98 -9.66 -22.21 -15.49
N GLU A 99 -10.71 -21.43 -15.70
CA GLU A 99 -11.86 -21.77 -16.55
C GLU A 99 -11.82 -21.04 -17.90
N LEU A 100 -10.85 -20.16 -18.12
CA LEU A 100 -10.73 -19.39 -19.36
C LEU A 100 -10.24 -20.25 -20.52
N SER A 101 -10.89 -20.07 -21.68
CA SER A 101 -10.35 -20.54 -22.95
C SER A 101 -9.07 -19.79 -23.31
N TRP A 102 -8.16 -20.44 -24.05
CA TRP A 102 -6.87 -19.85 -24.43
C TRP A 102 -7.02 -18.46 -25.10
N PHE A 103 -8.07 -18.29 -25.90
CA PHE A 103 -8.37 -17.04 -26.59
C PHE A 103 -8.77 -15.92 -25.62
N MET A 104 -9.60 -16.23 -24.62
CA MET A 104 -9.96 -15.28 -23.57
C MET A 104 -8.76 -14.95 -22.68
N THR A 105 -7.91 -15.93 -22.38
CA THR A 105 -6.66 -15.71 -21.63
C THR A 105 -5.75 -14.73 -22.35
N ILE A 106 -5.57 -14.85 -23.67
CA ILE A 106 -4.78 -13.89 -24.46
C ILE A 106 -5.42 -12.50 -24.44
N LYS A 107 -6.73 -12.41 -24.68
CA LYS A 107 -7.46 -11.14 -24.65
C LYS A 107 -7.31 -10.43 -23.30
N LEU A 108 -7.46 -11.17 -22.21
CA LEU A 108 -7.34 -10.67 -20.85
C LEU A 108 -5.90 -10.26 -20.53
N GLY A 109 -4.91 -11.04 -20.95
CA GLY A 109 -3.50 -10.69 -20.85
C GLY A 109 -3.16 -9.38 -21.57
N LEU A 110 -3.71 -9.17 -22.77
CA LEU A 110 -3.56 -7.92 -23.52
C LEU A 110 -4.24 -6.74 -22.82
N GLN A 111 -5.43 -6.94 -22.23
CA GLN A 111 -6.12 -5.91 -21.44
C GLN A 111 -5.31 -5.50 -20.20
N LEU A 112 -4.80 -6.47 -19.43
CA LEU A 112 -3.96 -6.19 -18.27
C LEU A 112 -2.68 -5.44 -18.66
N ARG A 113 -2.04 -5.87 -19.76
CA ARG A 113 -0.85 -5.18 -20.30
C ARG A 113 -1.18 -3.75 -20.71
N HIS A 114 -2.34 -3.52 -21.31
CA HIS A 114 -2.80 -2.19 -21.67
C HIS A 114 -3.01 -1.30 -20.44
N PHE A 115 -3.67 -1.80 -19.39
CA PHE A 115 -3.82 -1.05 -18.13
C PHE A 115 -2.48 -0.73 -17.49
N VAL A 116 -1.54 -1.68 -17.44
CA VAL A 116 -0.19 -1.43 -16.93
C VAL A 116 0.54 -0.39 -17.78
N LYS A 117 0.38 -0.42 -19.11
CA LYS A 117 0.99 0.57 -20.01
C LYS A 117 0.42 1.97 -19.77
N ILE A 118 -0.90 2.09 -19.58
CA ILE A 118 -1.55 3.36 -19.25
C ILE A 118 -1.06 3.87 -17.91
N LEU A 119 -1.10 3.05 -16.85
CA LEU A 119 -0.61 3.45 -15.52
C LEU A 119 0.85 3.88 -15.53
N ARG A 120 1.72 3.20 -16.29
CA ARG A 120 3.14 3.55 -16.43
C ARG A 120 3.39 4.84 -17.23
N SER A 121 2.43 5.29 -18.01
CA SER A 121 2.54 6.57 -18.73
C SER A 121 2.47 7.77 -17.78
N VAL A 122 1.85 7.58 -16.59
CA VAL A 122 1.86 8.57 -15.52
C VAL A 122 3.12 8.38 -14.70
N THR A 123 4.15 9.16 -15.02
CA THR A 123 5.39 9.21 -14.26
C THR A 123 5.34 10.36 -13.26
N SER A 124 5.50 10.06 -11.98
CA SER A 124 5.81 11.08 -10.98
C SER A 124 7.28 11.52 -11.15
N PRO A 125 7.59 12.82 -11.07
CA PRO A 125 8.98 13.31 -11.05
C PRO A 125 9.76 12.81 -9.82
N THR A 126 9.03 12.33 -8.81
CA THR A 126 9.53 11.88 -7.53
C THR A 126 9.15 10.42 -7.33
N ALA A 127 10.10 9.56 -6.98
CA ALA A 127 9.80 8.17 -6.74
C ALA A 127 9.22 7.95 -5.34
N GLY A 128 8.22 7.08 -5.27
CA GLY A 128 7.36 6.91 -4.10
C GLY A 128 5.92 7.26 -4.43
N SER A 129 5.12 7.43 -3.38
CA SER A 129 3.70 7.64 -3.50
C SER A 129 3.33 8.99 -4.14
N LEU A 130 2.16 9.08 -4.78
CA LEU A 130 1.79 10.23 -5.62
C LEU A 130 1.65 11.55 -4.85
N THR A 131 1.30 11.52 -3.57
CA THR A 131 1.10 12.75 -2.78
C THR A 131 2.22 12.98 -1.78
N THR A 132 2.64 11.94 -1.07
CA THR A 132 3.67 12.06 -0.03
C THR A 132 5.08 11.81 -0.54
N GLY A 133 5.22 11.17 -1.71
CA GLY A 133 6.49 10.68 -2.24
C GLY A 133 7.14 9.62 -1.34
N GLU A 134 6.43 9.10 -0.35
CA GLU A 134 6.95 8.04 0.51
C GLU A 134 7.04 6.74 -0.27
N CYS A 135 8.19 6.08 -0.19
CA CYS A 135 8.44 4.81 -0.87
C CYS A 135 8.23 3.66 0.11
N ARG A 136 6.96 3.40 0.46
CA ARG A 136 6.59 2.38 1.45
C ARG A 136 6.64 0.98 0.87
N SER A 137 7.84 0.43 0.73
CA SER A 137 8.02 -1.00 0.52
C SER A 137 8.97 -1.53 1.59
N PHE A 138 8.68 -2.72 2.11
CA PHE A 138 9.54 -3.40 3.08
C PHE A 138 11.02 -3.41 2.64
N TRP A 139 11.25 -3.60 1.34
CA TRP A 139 12.60 -3.63 0.79
C TRP A 139 13.24 -2.24 0.71
N LEU A 140 12.52 -1.18 0.33
CA LEU A 140 13.12 0.15 0.13
C LEU A 140 13.18 0.96 1.43
N GLU A 141 12.16 0.87 2.29
CA GLU A 141 12.03 1.64 3.54
C GLU A 141 12.68 0.89 4.72
N ASP A 142 12.19 -0.31 5.06
CA ASP A 142 12.63 -1.04 6.27
C ASP A 142 14.01 -1.67 6.12
N ARG A 143 14.36 -2.17 4.93
CA ARG A 143 15.61 -2.91 4.69
C ARG A 143 16.77 -2.00 4.28
N TYR A 144 16.52 -0.95 3.49
CA TYR A 144 17.58 -0.13 2.88
C TYR A 144 17.45 1.39 3.10
N GLY A 145 16.41 1.86 3.78
CA GLY A 145 16.32 3.25 4.26
C GLY A 145 16.31 4.33 3.16
N LEU A 146 15.75 4.05 1.98
CA LEU A 146 15.63 5.04 0.92
C LEU A 146 14.74 6.21 1.37
N PRO A 147 15.22 7.45 1.32
CA PRO A 147 14.44 8.59 1.79
C PRO A 147 13.21 8.80 0.90
N ALA A 148 12.10 9.16 1.54
CA ALA A 148 10.90 9.64 0.86
C ALA A 148 11.27 10.80 -0.08
N ASN A 149 10.59 10.88 -1.21
CA ASN A 149 10.85 11.86 -2.26
C ASN A 149 12.18 11.73 -3.00
N SER A 150 12.76 10.52 -3.06
CA SER A 150 14.01 10.28 -3.77
C SER A 150 13.90 10.57 -5.27
N GLY A 151 14.72 11.48 -5.77
CA GLY A 151 14.85 11.74 -7.21
C GLY A 151 15.55 10.61 -7.97
N SER A 152 15.53 10.67 -9.30
CA SER A 152 16.15 9.65 -10.18
C SER A 152 17.63 9.40 -9.88
N ALA A 153 18.37 10.42 -9.44
CA ALA A 153 19.77 10.29 -9.02
C ALA A 153 19.95 9.39 -7.79
N ALA A 154 19.09 9.52 -6.77
CA ALA A 154 19.14 8.68 -5.56
C ALA A 154 18.84 7.20 -5.87
N PHE A 155 17.90 6.95 -6.80
CA PHE A 155 17.64 5.60 -7.31
C PHE A 155 18.80 5.04 -8.13
N ALA A 156 19.44 5.86 -8.97
CA ALA A 156 20.63 5.45 -9.71
C ALA A 156 21.77 5.06 -8.76
N HIS A 157 21.96 5.81 -7.67
CA HIS A 157 22.92 5.45 -6.61
C HIS A 157 22.55 4.14 -5.92
N PHE A 158 21.27 3.92 -5.59
CA PHE A 158 20.79 2.67 -4.99
C PHE A 158 21.02 1.47 -5.90
N PHE A 159 20.61 1.54 -7.17
CA PHE A 159 20.84 0.43 -8.11
C PHE A 159 22.33 0.19 -8.35
N ARG A 160 23.13 1.26 -8.44
CA ARG A 160 24.59 1.14 -8.60
C ARG A 160 25.25 0.49 -7.39
N PHE A 161 24.75 0.73 -6.18
CA PHE A 161 25.17 -0.01 -5.00
C PHE A 161 24.88 -1.51 -5.16
N TRP A 162 23.64 -1.89 -5.49
CA TRP A 162 23.25 -3.30 -5.66
C TRP A 162 24.01 -4.03 -6.76
N THR A 163 24.26 -3.38 -7.89
CA THR A 163 25.03 -3.99 -8.99
C THR A 163 26.49 -4.23 -8.63
N ASN A 164 27.04 -3.45 -7.70
CA ASN A 164 28.42 -3.59 -7.23
C ASN A 164 28.52 -4.34 -5.88
N PHE A 165 27.39 -4.77 -5.32
CA PHE A 165 27.33 -5.41 -4.02
C PHE A 165 27.61 -6.90 -4.15
N THR A 166 28.83 -7.33 -3.82
CA THR A 166 29.29 -8.72 -3.93
C THR A 166 29.09 -9.53 -2.65
N SER A 167 29.25 -8.94 -1.45
CA SER A 167 28.82 -9.51 -0.15
C SER A 167 29.05 -8.52 1.02
N ILE A 168 28.40 -8.75 2.17
CA ILE A 168 28.69 -8.05 3.44
C ILE A 168 30.12 -8.31 3.95
N ALA A 169 30.66 -9.51 3.71
CA ALA A 169 31.99 -9.90 4.19
C ALA A 169 33.12 -9.18 3.44
N SER A 170 32.93 -8.91 2.15
CA SER A 170 33.89 -8.18 1.31
C SER A 170 33.94 -6.67 1.60
N ASP A 171 32.86 -6.09 2.12
CA ASP A 171 32.81 -4.65 2.41
C ASP A 171 33.43 -4.31 3.78
N ALA A 172 33.47 -5.28 4.69
CA ALA A 172 34.22 -5.19 5.94
C ALA A 172 35.75 -5.16 5.71
N SER A 173 36.24 -5.88 4.69
CA SER A 173 37.66 -5.85 4.31
C SER A 173 38.08 -4.56 3.60
N ILE A 174 37.19 -3.87 2.90
CA ILE A 174 37.51 -2.58 2.23
C ILE A 174 37.63 -1.45 3.27
N LYS A 175 36.83 -1.48 4.33
CA LYS A 175 36.92 -0.51 5.44
C LYS A 175 38.15 -0.70 6.33
N ALA A 176 38.76 -1.89 6.34
CA ALA A 176 39.98 -2.15 7.11
C ALA A 176 41.25 -1.53 6.48
N THR A 177 41.22 -1.19 5.18
CA THR A 177 42.41 -0.66 4.47
C THR A 177 42.30 0.84 4.14
N SER A 178 41.13 1.46 4.32
CA SER A 178 40.90 2.88 4.04
C SER A 178 40.59 3.66 5.32
N SER A 179 41.46 3.56 6.32
CA SER A 179 41.50 4.55 7.40
C SER A 179 41.98 5.85 6.79
N THR A 180 41.06 6.74 6.39
CA THR A 180 41.07 8.20 6.59
C THR A 180 40.00 8.84 5.70
N ARG A 181 39.06 9.57 6.33
CA ARG A 181 37.97 10.41 5.75
C ARG A 181 36.77 9.69 5.12
N LEU A 182 35.75 9.44 5.92
CA LEU A 182 34.61 10.37 6.08
C LEU A 182 33.63 9.82 7.12
N THR A 183 33.23 10.71 7.99
CA THR A 183 32.36 10.53 9.14
C THR A 183 30.97 9.97 8.80
N ARG A 184 30.60 8.94 9.57
CA ARG A 184 29.32 8.79 10.28
C ARG A 184 28.04 8.77 9.40
N PHE A 185 27.64 7.56 8.98
CA PHE A 185 26.24 7.13 9.01
C PHE A 185 26.12 6.01 10.05
N HIS A 186 25.48 6.34 11.17
CA HIS A 186 25.21 5.39 12.25
C HIS A 186 24.14 4.41 11.75
N TRP A 187 24.51 3.14 11.58
CA TRP A 187 23.58 2.03 11.45
C TRP A 187 23.12 1.63 12.85
N TRP A 188 21.81 1.70 13.11
CA TRP A 188 21.18 1.10 14.28
C TRP A 188 20.01 0.24 13.80
N GLY A 189 19.90 -0.98 14.32
CA GLY A 189 18.73 -1.83 14.11
C GLY A 189 19.01 -3.18 13.46
N ALA A 190 19.96 -3.96 13.98
CA ALA A 190 19.93 -5.40 13.85
C ALA A 190 19.76 -6.01 15.24
N ASN A 191 18.73 -6.86 15.36
CA ASN A 191 18.36 -7.71 16.48
C ASN A 191 17.75 -6.99 17.71
N ASP A 192 16.47 -7.23 17.99
CA ASP A 192 16.24 -8.34 18.93
C ASP A 192 14.84 -8.95 18.87
N HIS A 193 14.85 -10.25 19.12
CA HIS A 193 13.72 -11.15 19.10
C HIS A 193 12.82 -10.97 20.32
N ARG A 194 11.57 -11.42 20.16
CA ARG A 194 10.61 -11.69 21.23
C ARG A 194 11.28 -12.31 22.47
N THR A 195 11.12 -11.69 23.62
CA THR A 195 10.85 -12.39 24.88
C THR A 195 10.11 -11.49 25.84
N ILE A 196 8.82 -11.78 26.01
CA ILE A 196 8.03 -11.40 27.17
C ILE A 196 8.58 -12.22 28.35
N ARG A 197 8.98 -11.56 29.43
CA ARG A 197 9.01 -12.16 30.77
C ARG A 197 8.51 -11.14 31.78
N LEU A 198 7.49 -11.58 32.51
CA LEU A 198 6.84 -10.92 33.63
C LEU A 198 7.73 -10.96 34.89
N ASP A 199 7.36 -10.04 35.79
CA ASP A 199 7.45 -10.09 37.25
C ASP A 199 8.67 -9.54 38.03
N SER A 200 8.32 -8.51 38.82
CA SER A 200 8.46 -8.42 40.29
C SER A 200 9.83 -8.14 40.91
N SER A 201 10.05 -6.89 41.34
CA SER A 201 9.83 -6.38 42.72
C SER A 201 10.36 -4.97 42.87
#